data_AF-D4JVJ6-F1
#
_entry.id   AF-D4JVJ6-F1
#
_cell.length_a   1.000
_cell.length_b   1.000
_cell.length_c   1.000
_cell.angle_alpha   90.00
_cell.angle_beta   90.00
_cell.angle_gamma   90.00
#
_symmetry.space_group_name_H-M   'P 1'
#
loop_
_entity.id
_entity.type
_entity.pdbx_description
1 polymer ?
#
loop_
_entity_poly.entity_id
_entity_poly.type
_entity_poly.pdbx_seq_one_letter_code
_entity_poly.pdbx_strand_id
1 'polypeptide(L)'
;MPRGAKTIDNCAGHRTKKEKEASEKAEAAMLTGQRCFERDCVKADPVAHKEYLRLTKLLSTIQKNDALYGASINRYCELYSEVNAVKADAVTQRAVLSKIEIAFNNLSDEEITSDELMKFTKLMTGALAKIADLDKIIMQKRKMMSDIEKENGWTVLSAIRAIPKQAENSEDDALMKILQGGKNNGAV
;
A
#
# COMPACT_ATOMS: atom_id res chain seq x y z
N MET A 1 -16.61 1.74 -10.16
CA MET A 1 -16.00 0.48 -10.62
C MET A 1 -16.93 -0.67 -10.28
N PRO A 2 -17.15 -1.63 -11.19
CA PRO A 2 -17.88 -2.85 -10.87
C PRO A 2 -17.18 -3.59 -9.73
N ARG A 3 -17.94 -4.06 -8.74
CA ARG A 3 -17.37 -4.77 -7.58
C ARG A 3 -17.00 -6.19 -8.00
N GLY A 4 -15.81 -6.65 -7.64
CA GLY A 4 -15.37 -8.02 -7.88
C GLY A 4 -16.24 -9.06 -7.15
N ALA A 5 -16.29 -10.26 -7.69
CA ALA A 5 -16.99 -11.39 -7.08
C ALA A 5 -16.35 -11.81 -5.74
N LYS A 6 -17.17 -12.36 -4.84
CA LYS A 6 -16.82 -12.74 -3.47
C LYS A 6 -15.81 -13.91 -3.44
N THR A 7 -14.87 -13.93 -2.50
CA THR A 7 -14.11 -15.16 -2.17
C THR A 7 -14.93 -16.10 -1.30
N ILE A 8 -14.67 -17.41 -1.34
CA ILE A 8 -15.45 -18.46 -0.69
C ILE A 8 -15.43 -18.32 0.83
N ASP A 9 -14.25 -18.08 1.40
CA ASP A 9 -14.03 -17.92 2.84
C ASP A 9 -14.79 -16.71 3.39
N ASN A 10 -15.09 -15.75 2.51
CA ASN A 10 -15.81 -14.53 2.86
C ASN A 10 -17.29 -14.56 2.39
N CYS A 11 -17.78 -15.67 1.83
CA CYS A 11 -19.18 -15.82 1.46
C CYS A 11 -20.03 -16.31 2.64
N ALA A 12 -20.81 -15.41 3.24
CA ALA A 12 -21.89 -15.79 4.16
C ALA A 12 -23.22 -16.05 3.39
N GLY A 13 -23.86 -17.18 3.68
CA GLY A 13 -25.16 -17.62 3.13
C GLY A 13 -25.29 -19.15 3.05
N HIS A 14 -26.52 -19.66 2.87
CA HIS A 14 -26.76 -21.08 2.55
C HIS A 14 -26.35 -21.38 1.11
N ARG A 15 -25.04 -21.41 0.85
CA ARG A 15 -24.49 -21.97 -0.38
C ARG A 15 -24.54 -23.48 -0.32
N THR A 16 -24.98 -24.09 -1.41
CA THR A 16 -24.89 -25.53 -1.55
C THR A 16 -23.42 -25.95 -1.55
N LYS A 17 -23.12 -27.17 -1.11
CA LYS A 17 -21.75 -27.69 -1.10
C LYS A 17 -21.06 -27.56 -2.48
N LYS A 18 -21.84 -27.76 -3.56
CA LYS A 18 -21.39 -27.61 -4.95
C LYS A 18 -21.00 -26.18 -5.32
N GLU A 19 -21.74 -25.19 -4.85
CA GLU A 19 -21.40 -23.77 -5.08
C GLU A 19 -20.14 -23.36 -4.31
N LYS A 20 -19.92 -23.97 -3.14
CA LYS A 20 -18.71 -23.71 -2.38
C LYS A 20 -17.47 -24.25 -3.08
N GLU A 21 -17.53 -25.52 -3.47
CA GLU A 21 -16.46 -26.20 -4.22
C GLU A 21 -16.17 -25.50 -5.55
N ALA A 22 -17.20 -25.00 -6.26
CA ALA A 22 -17.02 -24.27 -7.51
C ALA A 22 -16.31 -22.92 -7.31
N SER A 23 -16.61 -22.19 -6.23
CA SER A 23 -15.94 -20.91 -5.92
C SER A 23 -14.52 -21.14 -5.42
N GLU A 24 -14.28 -22.12 -4.53
CA GLU A 24 -12.95 -22.53 -4.09
C GLU A 24 -12.06 -22.88 -5.27
N LYS A 25 -12.60 -23.69 -6.20
CA LYS A 25 -11.89 -24.09 -7.41
C LYS A 25 -11.63 -22.90 -8.33
N ALA A 26 -12.59 -21.98 -8.46
CA ALA A 26 -12.42 -20.78 -9.27
C ALA A 26 -11.37 -19.83 -8.66
N GLU A 27 -11.37 -19.64 -7.34
CA GLU A 27 -10.41 -18.80 -6.63
C GLU A 27 -9.01 -19.38 -6.63
N ALA A 28 -8.89 -20.69 -6.40
CA ALA A 28 -7.63 -21.40 -6.53
C ALA A 28 -7.09 -21.36 -7.97
N ALA A 29 -7.97 -21.39 -8.98
CA ALA A 29 -7.58 -21.26 -10.39
C ALA A 29 -7.08 -19.85 -10.75
N MET A 30 -7.38 -18.83 -9.95
CA MET A 30 -6.86 -17.47 -10.13
C MET A 30 -5.47 -17.28 -9.52
N LEU A 31 -4.96 -18.28 -8.79
CA LEU A 31 -3.63 -18.30 -8.21
C LEU A 31 -2.75 -19.27 -8.99
N THR A 32 -1.46 -18.98 -9.02
CA THR A 32 -0.47 -19.86 -9.67
C THR A 32 -0.10 -21.04 -8.77
N GLY A 33 -0.28 -20.89 -7.45
CA GLY A 33 0.22 -21.83 -6.45
C GLY A 33 1.73 -21.80 -6.30
N GLN A 34 2.42 -20.97 -7.09
CA GLN A 34 3.86 -20.77 -7.02
C GLN A 34 4.18 -19.66 -6.04
N ARG A 35 5.26 -19.81 -5.27
CA ARG A 35 5.70 -18.77 -4.35
C ARG A 35 6.24 -17.56 -5.11
N CYS A 36 6.10 -16.37 -4.52
CA CYS A 36 6.80 -15.18 -4.99
C CYS A 36 8.31 -15.43 -5.05
N PHE A 37 8.97 -14.77 -5.99
CA PHE A 37 10.43 -14.74 -6.10
C PHE A 37 10.95 -13.31 -5.92
N GLU A 38 12.18 -13.21 -5.41
CA GLU A 38 12.90 -11.97 -5.24
C GLU A 38 13.68 -11.66 -6.51
N ARG A 39 13.65 -10.41 -6.98
CA ARG A 39 14.44 -9.97 -8.14
C ARG A 39 15.88 -9.67 -7.71
N ASP A 40 16.81 -9.84 -8.64
CA ASP A 40 18.24 -9.59 -8.38
C ASP A 40 18.52 -8.17 -7.89
N CYS A 41 17.82 -7.16 -8.43
CA CYS A 41 17.93 -5.76 -7.99
C CYS A 41 17.52 -5.57 -6.52
N VAL A 42 16.45 -6.24 -6.08
CA VAL A 42 15.97 -6.17 -4.69
C VAL A 42 16.92 -6.92 -3.77
N LYS A 43 17.42 -8.08 -4.19
CA LYS A 43 18.36 -8.88 -3.43
C LYS A 43 19.71 -8.19 -3.22
N ALA A 44 20.15 -7.41 -4.22
CA ALA A 44 21.40 -6.64 -4.15
C ALA A 44 21.32 -5.42 -3.23
N ASP A 45 20.12 -4.89 -2.98
CA ASP A 45 19.89 -3.76 -2.08
C ASP A 45 19.55 -4.27 -0.66
N PRO A 46 20.39 -4.02 0.36
CA PRO A 46 20.16 -4.54 1.71
C PRO A 46 18.85 -4.07 2.36
N VAL A 47 18.40 -2.85 2.06
CA VAL A 47 17.17 -2.28 2.61
C VAL A 47 15.95 -2.89 1.92
N ALA A 48 16.00 -3.00 0.59
CA ALA A 48 14.93 -3.63 -0.18
C ALA A 48 14.82 -5.13 0.14
N HIS A 49 15.94 -5.84 0.22
CA HIS A 49 16.00 -7.27 0.57
C HIS A 49 15.37 -7.55 1.94
N LYS A 50 15.73 -6.76 2.96
CA LYS A 50 15.16 -6.90 4.30
C LYS A 50 13.64 -6.70 4.29
N GLU A 51 13.16 -5.73 3.52
CA GLU A 51 11.73 -5.46 3.38
C GLU A 51 10.99 -6.58 2.62
N TYR A 52 11.63 -7.14 1.58
CA TYR A 52 11.10 -8.29 0.84
C TYR A 52 10.89 -9.50 1.76
N LEU A 53 11.89 -9.85 2.58
CA LEU A 53 11.79 -10.94 3.55
C LEU A 53 10.68 -10.67 4.58
N ARG A 54 10.53 -9.42 5.05
CA ARG A 54 9.47 -9.03 5.97
C ARG A 54 8.08 -9.22 5.34
N LEU A 55 7.87 -8.71 4.13
CA LEU A 55 6.59 -8.75 3.44
C LEU A 55 6.20 -10.18 3.06
N THR A 56 7.11 -10.95 2.47
CA THR A 56 6.83 -12.34 2.08
C THR A 56 6.52 -13.23 3.29
N LYS A 57 7.15 -12.99 4.44
CA LYS A 57 6.79 -13.66 5.71
C LYS A 57 5.34 -13.35 6.10
N LEU A 58 4.94 -12.07 6.10
CA LEU A 58 3.58 -11.66 6.45
C LEU A 58 2.53 -12.18 5.46
N LEU A 59 2.82 -12.08 4.16
CA LEU A 59 1.92 -12.54 3.10
C LEU A 59 1.77 -14.06 3.10
N SER A 60 2.81 -14.80 3.50
CA SER A 60 2.71 -16.26 3.67
C SER A 60 1.73 -16.63 4.78
N THR A 61 1.68 -15.88 5.88
CA THR A 61 0.75 -16.12 7.00
C THR A 61 -0.71 -16.02 6.57
N ILE A 62 -1.02 -15.12 5.62
CA ILE A 62 -2.37 -14.92 5.08
C ILE A 62 -2.58 -15.62 3.73
N GLN A 63 -1.70 -16.56 3.37
CA GLN A 63 -1.77 -17.35 2.13
C GLN A 63 -1.81 -16.50 0.84
N LYS A 64 -1.22 -15.30 0.86
CA LYS A 64 -1.08 -14.39 -0.30
C LYS A 64 0.33 -14.35 -0.88
N ASN A 65 1.17 -15.33 -0.56
CA ASN A 65 2.52 -15.45 -1.14
C ASN A 65 2.48 -16.20 -2.47
N ASP A 66 1.80 -15.61 -3.47
CA ASP A 66 1.65 -16.16 -4.82
C ASP A 66 2.46 -15.35 -5.84
N ALA A 67 3.10 -16.02 -6.79
CA ALA A 67 3.98 -15.43 -7.80
C ALA A 67 3.33 -14.27 -8.59
N LEU A 68 2.00 -14.23 -8.72
CA LEU A 68 1.29 -13.10 -9.32
C LEU A 68 1.51 -11.77 -8.59
N TYR A 69 1.70 -11.81 -7.26
CA TYR A 69 2.03 -10.63 -6.46
C TYR A 69 3.51 -10.25 -6.53
N GLY A 70 4.36 -11.12 -7.09
CA GLY A 70 5.81 -10.96 -7.08
C GLY A 70 6.27 -9.62 -7.65
N ALA A 71 5.69 -9.16 -8.76
CA ALA A 71 6.02 -7.87 -9.35
C ALA A 71 5.71 -6.69 -8.41
N SER A 72 4.52 -6.69 -7.81
CA SER A 72 4.07 -5.66 -6.86
C SER A 72 4.94 -5.64 -5.60
N ILE A 73 5.28 -6.81 -5.06
CA ILE A 73 6.13 -6.93 -3.86
C ILE A 73 7.53 -6.39 -4.13
N ASN A 74 8.17 -6.83 -5.21
CA ASN A 74 9.52 -6.36 -5.55
C ASN A 74 9.53 -4.84 -5.77
N ARG A 75 8.56 -4.31 -6.52
CA ARG A 75 8.45 -2.86 -6.75
C ARG A 75 8.24 -2.07 -5.47
N TYR A 76 7.43 -2.60 -4.54
CA TYR A 76 7.25 -1.99 -3.23
C TYR A 76 8.56 -1.92 -2.45
N CYS A 77 9.36 -3.00 -2.48
CA CYS A 77 10.65 -3.07 -1.78
C CYS A 77 11.68 -2.07 -2.36
N GLU A 78 11.73 -1.94 -3.69
CA GLU A 78 12.54 -0.91 -4.36
C GLU A 78 12.14 0.50 -3.89
N LEU A 79 10.84 0.82 -3.95
CA LEU A 79 10.32 2.12 -3.52
C LEU A 79 10.60 2.39 -2.03
N TYR A 80 10.49 1.35 -1.19
CA TYR A 80 10.80 1.44 0.23
C TYR A 80 12.28 1.82 0.45
N SER A 81 13.21 1.15 -0.24
CA SER A 81 14.63 1.49 -0.16
C SER A 81 14.90 2.92 -0.65
N GLU A 82 14.37 3.30 -1.80
CA GLU A 82 14.52 4.64 -2.37
C GLU A 82 14.02 5.74 -1.40
N VAL A 83 12.90 5.52 -0.73
CA VAL A 83 12.39 6.46 0.29
C VAL A 83 13.34 6.57 1.47
N ASN A 84 13.96 5.47 1.91
CA ASN A 84 14.93 5.50 2.99
C ASN A 84 16.21 6.25 2.59
N ALA A 85 16.71 6.03 1.37
CA ALA A 85 17.86 6.76 0.83
C ALA A 85 17.60 8.28 0.77
N VAL A 86 16.49 8.70 0.17
CA VAL A 86 16.15 10.13 0.05
C VAL A 86 15.97 10.79 1.42
N LYS A 87 15.45 10.06 2.42
CA LYS A 87 15.38 10.56 3.80
C LYS A 87 16.77 10.77 4.42
N ALA A 88 17.67 9.81 4.23
CA ALA A 88 19.04 9.91 4.75
C ALA A 88 19.77 11.11 4.11
N ASP A 89 19.59 11.30 2.80
CA ASP A 89 20.14 12.46 2.08
C ASP A 89 19.57 13.78 2.62
N ALA A 90 18.25 13.85 2.84
CA ALA A 90 17.60 15.04 3.38
C ALA A 90 18.10 15.38 4.80
N VAL A 91 18.38 14.38 5.65
CA VAL A 91 19.00 14.59 6.97
C VAL A 91 20.41 15.15 6.82
N THR A 92 21.21 14.56 5.93
CA THR A 92 22.59 14.99 5.68
C THR A 92 22.63 16.43 5.15
N GLN A 93 21.75 16.79 4.21
CA GLN A 93 21.67 18.15 3.67
C GLN A 93 21.25 19.18 4.73
N ARG A 94 20.28 18.84 5.60
CA ARG A 94 19.89 19.72 6.72
C ARG A 94 21.04 19.94 7.69
N ALA A 95 21.82 18.90 8.00
CA ALA A 95 22.99 19.01 8.86
C ALA A 95 24.09 19.91 8.25
N VAL A 96 24.31 19.80 6.94
CA VAL A 96 25.26 20.68 6.22
C VAL A 96 24.78 22.14 6.26
N LEU A 97 23.49 22.40 6.01
CA LEU A 97 22.95 23.77 6.07
C LEU A 97 23.07 24.37 7.46
N SER A 98 22.81 23.61 8.52
CA SER A 98 22.98 24.08 9.88
C SER A 98 24.43 24.48 10.18
N LYS A 99 25.43 23.73 9.68
CA LYS A 99 26.84 24.09 9.82
C LYS A 99 27.18 25.37 9.06
N ILE A 100 26.63 25.55 7.85
CA ILE A 100 26.81 26.76 7.04
C ILE A 100 26.22 27.98 7.76
N GLU A 101 25.03 27.84 8.34
CA GLU A 101 24.36 28.90 9.11
C GLU A 101 25.18 29.29 10.35
N ILE A 102 25.68 28.31 11.12
CA ILE A 102 26.56 28.57 12.27
C ILE A 102 27.85 29.27 11.83
N ALA A 103 28.50 28.78 10.76
CA ALA A 103 29.72 29.40 10.25
C ALA A 103 29.50 30.84 9.81
N PHE A 104 28.37 31.12 9.16
CA PHE A 104 27.97 32.46 8.74
C PHE A 104 27.74 33.39 9.94
N ASN A 105 27.02 32.92 10.96
CA ASN A 105 26.74 33.71 12.17
C ASN A 105 27.97 34.00 13.04
N ASN A 106 29.09 33.31 12.82
CA ASN A 106 30.34 33.51 13.55
C ASN A 106 31.32 34.45 12.82
N LEU A 107 30.99 34.90 11.61
CA LEU A 107 31.76 35.94 10.91
C LEU A 107 31.57 37.29 11.63
N SER A 108 32.61 38.11 11.67
CA SER A 108 32.50 39.46 12.25
C SER A 108 31.75 40.42 11.31
N ASP A 109 31.07 41.42 11.87
CA ASP A 109 30.28 42.40 11.08
C ASP A 109 31.15 43.21 10.09
N GLU A 110 32.46 43.31 10.35
CA GLU A 110 33.43 43.97 9.47
C GLU A 110 33.86 43.10 8.27
N GLU A 111 33.55 41.80 8.29
CA GLU A 111 33.94 40.81 7.27
C GLU A 111 32.89 40.57 6.18
N ILE A 112 31.68 41.14 6.28
CA ILE A 112 30.58 40.81 5.36
C ILE A 112 30.08 42.05 4.63
N THR A 113 30.26 42.07 3.30
CA THR A 113 29.63 43.08 2.47
C THR A 113 28.15 42.77 2.20
N SER A 114 27.35 43.80 1.91
CA SER A 114 25.93 43.65 1.56
C SER A 114 25.69 42.72 0.35
N ASP A 115 26.57 42.75 -0.65
CA ASP A 115 26.49 41.87 -1.83
C ASP A 115 26.77 40.40 -1.48
N GLU A 116 27.72 40.13 -0.57
CA GLU A 116 28.00 38.79 -0.06
C GLU A 116 26.85 38.23 0.76
N LEU A 117 26.24 39.05 1.61
CA LEU A 117 25.03 38.69 2.37
C LEU A 117 23.87 38.32 1.44
N MET A 118 23.68 39.09 0.36
CA MET A 118 22.63 38.83 -0.62
C MET A 118 22.87 37.52 -1.38
N LYS A 119 24.11 37.27 -1.82
CA LYS A 119 24.52 36.01 -2.48
C LYS A 119 24.32 34.81 -1.55
N PHE A 120 24.75 34.93 -0.29
CA PHE A 120 24.57 33.89 0.71
C PHE A 120 23.09 33.55 0.92
N THR A 121 22.25 34.56 1.16
CA THR A 121 20.80 34.40 1.36
C THR A 121 20.13 33.71 0.17
N LYS A 122 20.55 34.06 -1.06
CA LYS A 122 20.04 33.43 -2.29
C LYS A 122 20.44 31.95 -2.40
N LEU A 123 21.69 31.62 -2.08
CA LEU A 123 22.17 30.23 -2.06
C LEU A 123 21.46 29.40 -0.99
N MET A 124 21.27 29.96 0.21
CA MET A 124 20.53 29.31 1.31
C MET A 124 19.08 29.04 0.91
N THR A 125 18.40 30.02 0.32
CA THR A 125 17.03 29.85 -0.18
C THR A 125 16.96 28.76 -1.25
N GLY A 126 17.93 28.73 -2.17
CA GLY A 126 18.04 27.67 -3.18
C GLY A 126 18.25 26.27 -2.59
N ALA A 127 19.05 26.16 -1.53
CA ALA A 127 19.28 24.88 -0.85
C ALA A 127 18.04 24.41 -0.08
N LEU A 128 17.33 25.31 0.60
CA LEU A 128 16.05 25.01 1.25
C LEU A 128 14.99 24.54 0.25
N ALA A 129 14.94 25.15 -0.94
CA ALA A 129 14.05 24.71 -2.01
C ALA A 129 14.35 23.27 -2.48
N LYS A 130 15.63 22.90 -2.62
CA LYS A 130 16.02 21.52 -2.96
C LYS A 130 15.60 20.51 -1.90
N ILE A 131 15.71 20.85 -0.62
CA ILE A 131 15.21 19.99 0.46
C ILE A 131 13.70 19.79 0.36
N ALA A 132 12.94 20.86 0.07
CA ALA A 132 11.50 20.75 -0.16
C ALA A 132 11.17 19.84 -1.37
N ASP A 133 12.01 19.84 -2.41
CA ASP A 133 11.84 18.93 -3.55
C ASP A 133 12.10 17.47 -3.19
N LEU A 134 13.07 17.17 -2.31
CA LEU A 134 13.24 15.82 -1.77
C LEU A 134 12.00 15.34 -1.01
N ASP A 135 11.37 16.22 -0.22
CA ASP A 135 10.14 15.90 0.49
C ASP A 135 8.98 15.60 -0.50
N LYS A 136 8.88 16.32 -1.63
CA LYS A 136 7.91 16.01 -2.70
C LYS A 136 8.16 14.64 -3.32
N ILE A 137 9.42 14.28 -3.58
CA ILE A 137 9.79 12.96 -4.12
C ILE A 137 9.38 11.86 -3.14
N ILE A 138 9.64 12.05 -1.84
CA ILE A 138 9.22 11.11 -0.79
C ILE A 138 7.69 10.94 -0.80
N MET A 139 6.93 12.03 -0.89
CA MET A 139 5.47 11.98 -0.94
C MET A 139 4.95 11.22 -2.18
N GLN A 140 5.55 11.44 -3.35
CA GLN A 140 5.17 10.74 -4.57
C GLN A 140 5.41 9.23 -4.45
N LYS A 141 6.58 8.80 -3.95
CA LYS A 141 6.90 7.37 -3.75
C LYS A 141 5.99 6.72 -2.70
N ARG A 142 5.68 7.42 -1.61
CA ARG A 142 4.71 6.96 -0.60
C ARG A 142 3.31 6.79 -1.17
N LYS A 143 2.89 7.66 -2.08
CA LYS A 143 1.61 7.53 -2.79
C LYS A 143 1.61 6.28 -3.67
N MET A 144 2.66 6.06 -4.47
CA MET A 144 2.81 4.85 -5.28
C MET A 144 2.76 3.57 -4.42
N MET A 145 3.46 3.57 -3.28
CA MET A 145 3.40 2.48 -2.29
C MET A 145 1.97 2.25 -1.77
N SER A 146 1.28 3.32 -1.36
CA SER A 146 -0.10 3.23 -0.87
C SER A 146 -1.07 2.68 -1.93
N ASP A 147 -0.85 3.01 -3.20
CA ASP A 147 -1.67 2.51 -4.30
C ASP A 147 -1.40 1.01 -4.56
N ILE A 148 -0.14 0.57 -4.48
CA ILE A 148 0.21 -0.87 -4.49
C ILE A 148 -0.52 -1.60 -3.35
N GLU A 149 -0.48 -1.06 -2.13
CA GLU A 149 -1.11 -1.69 -0.96
C GLU A 149 -2.63 -1.84 -1.11
N LYS A 150 -3.29 -0.86 -1.74
CA LYS A 150 -4.74 -0.88 -1.98
C LYS A 150 -5.11 -1.91 -3.04
N GLU A 151 -4.43 -1.90 -4.18
CA GLU A 151 -4.74 -2.77 -5.32
C GLU A 151 -4.45 -4.25 -4.99
N ASN A 152 -3.44 -4.52 -4.17
CA ASN A 152 -3.06 -5.89 -3.81
C ASN A 152 -3.74 -6.40 -2.52
N GLY A 153 -4.66 -5.62 -1.93
CA GLY A 153 -5.41 -6.07 -0.76
C GLY A 153 -4.56 -6.20 0.51
N TRP A 154 -3.51 -5.38 0.65
CA TRP A 154 -2.59 -5.40 1.80
C TRP A 154 -3.06 -4.47 2.92
N THR A 155 -3.86 -3.45 2.62
CA THR A 155 -4.50 -2.64 3.67
C THR A 155 -5.70 -3.37 4.25
N VAL A 156 -5.97 -3.16 5.55
CA VAL A 156 -7.17 -3.69 6.22
C VAL A 156 -8.44 -3.29 5.48
N LEU A 157 -8.53 -2.04 5.01
CA LEU A 157 -9.69 -1.57 4.27
C LEU A 157 -9.83 -2.25 2.90
N SER A 158 -8.74 -2.42 2.14
CA SER A 158 -8.79 -3.17 0.87
C SER A 158 -9.14 -4.65 1.10
N ALA A 159 -8.67 -5.24 2.20
CA ALA A 159 -9.03 -6.60 2.59
C ALA A 159 -10.51 -6.68 2.98
N ILE A 160 -11.02 -5.78 3.83
CA ILE A 160 -12.44 -5.72 4.22
C ILE A 160 -13.34 -5.40 3.01
N ARG A 161 -12.89 -4.60 2.05
CA ARG A 161 -13.66 -4.36 0.81
C ARG A 161 -13.75 -5.61 -0.07
N ALA A 162 -12.77 -6.50 0.02
CA ALA A 162 -12.85 -7.83 -0.59
C ALA A 162 -13.79 -8.76 0.21
N ILE A 163 -14.02 -8.48 1.50
CA ILE A 163 -15.04 -9.15 2.32
C ILE A 163 -16.43 -8.60 1.94
N PRO A 164 -17.37 -9.45 1.49
CA PRO A 164 -18.73 -9.03 1.18
C PRO A 164 -19.45 -8.53 2.44
N LYS A 165 -20.12 -7.38 2.35
CA LYS A 165 -21.09 -6.96 3.36
C LYS A 165 -22.24 -7.96 3.37
N GLN A 166 -22.66 -8.41 4.55
CA GLN A 166 -23.83 -9.27 4.72
C GLN A 166 -25.01 -8.65 3.96
N ALA A 167 -25.64 -9.44 3.09
CA ALA A 167 -26.98 -9.10 2.64
C ALA A 167 -27.91 -9.50 3.80
N GLU A 168 -28.72 -8.57 4.29
CA GLU A 168 -29.95 -8.97 4.99
C GLU A 168 -30.74 -9.80 3.99
N ASN A 169 -30.84 -11.11 4.22
CA ASN A 169 -31.57 -11.99 3.33
C ASN A 169 -33.06 -11.67 3.46
N SER A 170 -33.68 -11.17 2.39
CA SER A 170 -35.13 -10.98 2.30
C SER A 170 -35.93 -12.30 2.36
N GLU A 171 -35.24 -13.45 2.36
CA GLU A 171 -35.84 -14.78 2.51
C GLU A 171 -36.06 -15.19 3.98
N ASP A 172 -35.40 -14.52 4.93
CA ASP A 172 -35.66 -14.66 6.37
C ASP A 172 -36.62 -13.59 6.91
N ASP A 173 -37.07 -12.67 6.05
CA ASP A 173 -38.11 -11.72 6.40
C ASP A 173 -39.43 -12.47 6.60
N ALA A 174 -39.88 -12.53 7.85
CA ALA A 174 -41.09 -13.25 8.25
C ALA A 174 -42.31 -12.86 7.40
N LEU A 175 -42.33 -11.61 6.89
CA LEU A 175 -43.34 -11.09 5.97
C LEU A 175 -43.35 -11.81 4.61
N MET A 176 -42.18 -12.12 4.04
CA MET A 176 -42.10 -12.79 2.73
C MET A 176 -42.56 -14.25 2.80
N LYS A 177 -42.32 -14.95 3.92
CA LYS A 177 -42.86 -16.29 4.16
C LYS A 177 -44.38 -16.30 4.29
N ILE A 178 -44.97 -15.28 4.92
CA ILE A 178 -46.43 -15.12 5.02
C ILE A 178 -47.06 -14.85 3.65
N LEU A 179 -46.44 -13.99 2.84
CA LEU A 179 -46.96 -13.62 1.52
C LEU A 179 -46.89 -14.77 0.50
N GLN A 180 -45.90 -15.67 0.63
CA GLN A 180 -45.72 -16.81 -0.29
C GLN A 180 -46.54 -18.06 0.09
N GLY A 181 -47.03 -18.17 1.34
CA GLY A 181 -47.88 -19.27 1.80
C GLY A 181 -49.39 -19.09 1.54
N GLY A 182 -49.80 -17.99 0.93
CA GLY A 182 -51.20 -17.61 0.76
C GLY A 182 -51.83 -17.95 -0.60
N LYS A 183 -51.66 -19.18 -1.14
CA LYS A 183 -52.50 -19.68 -2.24
C LYS A 183 -52.86 -21.18 -2.09
N ASN A 184 -54.09 -21.38 -1.59
CA ASN A 184 -55.04 -22.47 -1.83
C ASN A 184 -54.75 -23.92 -1.38
N ASN A 185 -55.36 -24.31 -0.25
CA ASN A 185 -56.23 -25.50 -0.13
C ASN A 185 -57.64 -24.92 0.18
N GLY A 186 -58.75 -25.08 -0.54
CA GLY A 186 -59.24 -26.12 -1.44
C GLY A 186 -60.69 -26.44 -1.00
N ALA A 187 -61.68 -25.98 -1.78
CA ALA A 187 -63.09 -26.42 -1.89
C ALA A 187 -64.00 -26.50 -0.62
N VAL A 188 -65.01 -25.62 -0.52
CA VAL A 188 -66.46 -25.83 -0.81
C VAL A 188 -67.08 -24.47 -1.12
#